data_AF-A0A059LAJ7-F1
#
_entry.id   AF-A0A059LAJ7-F1
#
_cell.length_a   1.000
_cell.length_b   1.000
_cell.length_c   1.000
_cell.angle_alpha   90.00
_cell.angle_beta   90.00
_cell.angle_gamma   90.00
#
_symmetry.space_group_name_H-M   'P 1'
#
loop_
_entity.id
_entity.type
_entity.pdbx_description
1 polymer ?
#
loop_
_entity_poly.entity_id
_entity_poly.type
_entity_poly.pdbx_seq_one_letter_code
_entity_poly.pdbx_strand_id
1 'polypeptide(L)'
;SWLAEGIAVKVVTQALPQYHRLKGRVLRVTHQGRGAEVEMLDSGDVLGLDCADLETVIPREGGQVRVLRGSRRGEVARVLELDTEHFCVRVRLRDGQERSYEYEHVSKVADEP
;
A
#
# COMPACT_ATOMS: atom_id res chain seq x y z
N SER A 1 -6.23 8.48 8.43
CA SER A 1 -5.19 7.46 8.22
C SER A 1 -5.34 6.84 6.84
N TRP A 2 -4.23 6.51 6.19
CA TRP A 2 -4.15 5.85 4.88
C TRP A 2 -4.07 4.31 4.97
N LEU A 3 -3.76 3.76 6.15
CA LEU A 3 -3.63 2.32 6.33
C LEU A 3 -4.96 1.59 6.03
N ALA A 4 -4.83 0.40 5.43
CA ALA A 4 -5.93 -0.52 5.17
C ALA A 4 -5.41 -1.96 5.22
N GLU A 5 -6.25 -2.89 5.67
CA GLU A 5 -5.93 -4.32 5.70
C GLU A 5 -5.88 -4.88 4.27
N GLY A 6 -5.00 -5.88 4.08
CA GLY A 6 -4.82 -6.54 2.78
C GLY A 6 -4.10 -5.70 1.74
N ILE A 7 -3.38 -4.64 2.13
CA ILE A 7 -2.47 -3.91 1.24
C ILE A 7 -1.02 -4.30 1.54
N ALA A 8 -0.16 -4.21 0.53
CA ALA A 8 1.28 -4.27 0.73
C ALA A 8 1.80 -2.90 1.18
N VAL A 9 2.82 -2.91 2.04
CA VAL A 9 3.55 -1.73 2.50
C VAL A 9 5.05 -2.02 2.50
N LYS A 10 5.87 -0.97 2.48
CA LYS A 10 7.33 -1.05 2.59
C LYS A 10 7.76 -0.42 3.91
N VAL A 11 8.60 -1.11 4.67
CA VAL A 11 9.16 -0.57 5.91
C VAL A 11 10.24 0.46 5.56
N VAL A 12 10.13 1.68 6.10
CA VAL A 12 11.08 2.77 5.84
C VAL A 12 11.84 3.24 7.08
N THR A 13 11.44 2.76 8.25
CA THR A 13 12.15 3.06 9.50
C THR A 13 13.55 2.48 9.52
N GLN A 14 14.50 3.25 10.06
CA GLN A 14 15.88 2.80 10.29
C GLN A 14 16.07 2.16 11.67
N ALA A 15 15.06 2.24 12.56
CA ALA A 15 15.11 1.62 13.88
C ALA A 15 15.14 0.08 13.83
N LEU A 16 14.68 -0.50 12.72
CA LEU A 16 14.69 -1.92 12.44
C LEU A 16 15.47 -2.19 11.14
N PRO A 17 16.81 -2.09 11.17
CA PRO A 17 17.64 -2.15 9.95
C PRO A 17 17.49 -3.45 9.17
N GLN A 18 17.17 -4.57 9.83
CA GLN A 18 16.94 -5.86 9.20
C GLN A 18 15.66 -5.91 8.34
N TYR A 19 14.69 -5.01 8.58
CA TYR A 19 13.44 -4.94 7.82
C TYR A 19 13.38 -3.70 6.91
N HIS A 20 14.34 -2.78 7.02
CA HIS A 20 14.37 -1.56 6.22
C HIS A 20 14.35 -1.87 4.71
N ARG A 21 13.41 -1.25 4.00
CA ARG A 21 13.08 -1.43 2.57
C ARG A 21 12.49 -2.79 2.18
N LEU A 22 12.27 -3.69 3.13
CA LEU A 22 11.52 -4.91 2.89
C LEU A 22 10.02 -4.63 2.86
N LYS A 23 9.29 -5.49 2.15
CA LYS A 23 7.84 -5.37 1.96
C LYS A 23 7.12 -6.32 2.89
N GLY A 24 5.95 -5.90 3.34
CA GLY A 24 5.05 -6.70 4.15
C GLY A 24 3.59 -6.49 3.76
N ARG A 25 2.72 -7.38 4.22
CA ARG A 25 1.27 -7.29 4.11
C ARG A 25 0.70 -6.75 5.41
N VAL A 26 -0.17 -5.74 5.32
CA VAL A 26 -0.94 -5.28 6.48
C VAL A 26 -2.00 -6.33 6.80
N LEU A 27 -1.83 -7.02 7.94
CA LEU A 27 -2.80 -7.98 8.48
C LEU A 27 -3.94 -7.25 9.19
N ARG A 28 -3.58 -6.28 10.02
CA ARG A 28 -4.54 -5.57 10.88
C ARG A 28 -4.15 -4.11 11.04
N VAL A 29 -5.14 -3.22 11.02
CA VAL A 29 -4.94 -1.82 11.38
C VAL A 29 -5.22 -1.61 12.88
N THR A 30 -4.30 -0.95 13.58
CA THR A 30 -4.34 -0.74 15.03
C THR A 30 -4.32 0.76 15.39
N HIS A 31 -4.47 1.08 16.68
CA HIS A 31 -4.38 2.45 17.21
C HIS A 31 -5.21 3.51 16.45
N GLN A 32 -6.43 3.14 16.03
CA GLN A 32 -7.34 4.01 15.25
C GLN A 32 -6.72 4.47 13.91
N GLY A 33 -5.93 3.59 13.28
CA GLY A 33 -5.27 3.89 12.01
C GLY A 33 -3.88 4.48 12.15
N ARG A 34 -3.31 4.56 13.35
CA ARG A 34 -1.92 5.03 13.54
C ARG A 34 -0.90 3.92 13.49
N GLY A 35 -1.31 2.66 13.67
CA GLY A 35 -0.40 1.52 13.55
C GLY A 35 -0.98 0.40 12.70
N ALA A 36 -0.13 -0.58 12.40
CA ALA A 36 -0.48 -1.80 11.72
C ALA A 36 0.31 -3.00 12.26
N GLU A 37 -0.32 -4.16 12.25
CA GLU A 37 0.38 -5.45 12.27
C GLU A 37 0.72 -5.82 10.82
N VAL A 38 2.01 -5.97 10.54
CA VAL A 38 2.56 -6.19 9.20
C VAL A 38 3.30 -7.51 9.17
N GLU A 39 2.87 -8.43 8.32
CA GLU A 39 3.58 -9.68 8.05
C GLU A 39 4.59 -9.47 6.91
N MET A 40 5.86 -9.69 7.19
CA MET A 40 6.94 -9.51 6.22
C MET A 40 6.89 -10.60 5.15
N LEU A 41 6.94 -10.21 3.87
CA LEU A 41 6.76 -11.16 2.76
C LEU A 41 7.90 -12.18 2.65
N ASP A 42 9.11 -11.79 3.02
CA ASP A 42 10.30 -12.62 2.85
C ASP A 42 10.51 -13.58 4.03
N SER A 43 10.21 -13.14 5.26
CA SER A 43 10.48 -13.92 6.49
C SER A 43 9.23 -14.50 7.16
N GLY A 44 8.05 -13.94 6.90
CA GLY A 44 6.81 -14.25 7.65
C GLY A 44 6.73 -13.61 9.03
N ASP A 45 7.71 -12.80 9.44
CA ASP A 45 7.69 -12.13 10.74
C ASP A 45 6.53 -11.13 10.82
N VAL A 46 5.85 -11.07 11.97
CA VAL A 46 4.78 -10.10 12.21
C VAL A 46 5.28 -8.97 13.10
N LEU A 47 5.22 -7.73 12.57
CA LEU A 47 5.72 -6.52 13.21
C LEU A 47 4.58 -5.56 13.53
N GLY A 48 4.60 -4.96 14.72
CA GLY A 48 3.79 -3.79 15.04
C GLY A 48 4.53 -2.52 14.64
N LEU A 49 4.01 -1.77 13.67
CA LEU A 49 4.65 -0.56 13.12
C LEU A 49 3.70 0.64 13.10
N ASP A 50 4.23 1.84 13.28
CA ASP A 50 3.47 3.07 13.07
C ASP A 50 3.29 3.34 11.56
N CYS A 51 2.20 4.01 11.20
CA CYS A 51 1.97 4.45 9.83
C CYS A 51 3.07 5.38 9.28
N ALA A 52 3.81 6.07 10.16
CA ALA A 52 4.97 6.89 9.79
C ALA A 52 6.21 6.06 9.42
N ASP A 53 6.30 4.80 9.86
CA ASP A 53 7.39 3.88 9.57
C ASP A 53 7.15 3.06 8.29
N LEU A 54 6.05 3.33 7.58
CA LEU A 54 5.57 2.59 6.43
C LEU A 54 5.37 3.50 5.22
N GLU A 55 5.59 2.95 4.02
CA GLU A 55 5.31 3.57 2.74
C GLU A 55 4.37 2.68 1.92
N THR A 56 3.57 3.28 1.05
CA THR A 56 2.76 2.53 0.08
C THR A 56 3.65 1.81 -0.94
N VAL A 57 3.10 0.79 -1.59
CA VAL A 57 3.79 0.02 -2.64
C VAL A 57 2.99 0.11 -3.92
N ILE A 58 3.60 0.60 -4.99
CA ILE A 58 2.97 0.64 -6.32
C ILE A 58 3.38 -0.62 -7.09
N PRO A 59 2.42 -1.46 -7.54
CA PRO A 59 2.75 -2.60 -8.37
C PRO A 59 3.05 -2.15 -9.81
N ARG A 60 3.62 -3.06 -10.61
CA ARG A 60 3.74 -2.86 -12.05
C ARG A 60 2.37 -2.71 -12.72
N GLU A 61 2.38 -2.21 -13.96
CA GLU A 61 1.22 -2.17 -14.83
C GLU A 61 0.47 -3.51 -14.89
N GLY A 62 -0.86 -3.41 -14.91
CA GLY A 62 -1.76 -4.55 -14.81
C GLY A 62 -1.99 -5.07 -13.39
N GLY A 63 -1.17 -4.68 -12.40
CA GLY A 63 -1.38 -5.00 -10.99
C GLY A 63 -2.59 -4.29 -10.38
N GLN A 64 -2.99 -4.72 -9.19
CA GLN A 64 -4.13 -4.13 -8.46
C GLN A 64 -3.67 -3.27 -7.30
N VAL A 65 -4.32 -2.12 -7.14
CA VAL A 65 -4.14 -1.22 -6.00
C VAL A 65 -5.46 -0.94 -5.31
N ARG A 66 -5.40 -0.64 -4.02
CA ARG A 66 -6.53 -0.13 -3.23
C ARG A 66 -6.39 1.37 -3.07
N VAL A 67 -7.48 2.12 -3.27
CA VAL A 67 -7.54 3.56 -3.01
C VAL A 67 -7.63 3.81 -1.51
N LEU A 68 -6.71 4.62 -0.98
CA LEU A 68 -6.52 4.86 0.45
C LEU A 68 -7.05 6.22 0.90
N ARG A 69 -7.20 7.17 -0.02
CA ARG A 69 -7.71 8.54 0.25
C ARG A 69 -8.69 9.02 -0.81
N GLY A 70 -9.44 10.08 -0.49
CA GLY A 70 -10.41 10.71 -1.38
C GLY A 70 -11.76 9.99 -1.46
N SER A 71 -12.60 10.42 -2.39
CA SER A 71 -14.01 9.99 -2.51
C SER A 71 -14.21 8.53 -2.93
N ARG A 72 -13.19 7.92 -3.52
CA ARG A 72 -13.18 6.51 -3.96
C ARG A 72 -12.44 5.59 -2.99
N ARG A 73 -12.16 6.06 -1.76
CA ARG A 73 -11.42 5.28 -0.75
C ARG A 73 -12.08 3.92 -0.53
N GLY A 74 -11.26 2.88 -0.52
CA GLY A 74 -11.67 1.49 -0.34
C GLY A 74 -11.87 0.73 -1.65
N GLU A 75 -12.04 1.41 -2.78
CA GLU A 75 -12.16 0.75 -4.09
C GLU A 75 -10.83 0.13 -4.53
N VAL A 76 -10.92 -0.99 -5.25
CA VAL A 76 -9.79 -1.63 -5.92
C VAL A 76 -9.77 -1.20 -7.38
N ALA A 77 -8.60 -0.82 -7.87
CA ALA A 77 -8.37 -0.38 -9.23
C ALA A 77 -7.20 -1.15 -9.87
N ARG A 78 -7.20 -1.26 -11.19
CA ARG A 78 -6.11 -1.86 -11.95
C ARG A 78 -5.16 -0.78 -12.45
N VAL A 79 -3.86 -0.95 -12.24
CA VAL A 79 -2.83 -0.04 -12.75
C VAL A 79 -2.77 -0.13 -14.27
N LEU A 80 -2.86 1.03 -14.92
CA LEU A 80 -2.68 1.18 -16.36
C LEU A 80 -1.26 1.64 -16.70
N GLU A 81 -0.75 2.61 -15.94
CA GLU A 81 0.51 3.28 -16.23
C GLU A 81 1.09 3.90 -14.95
N LEU A 82 2.41 3.88 -14.82
CA LEU A 82 3.13 4.59 -13.75
C LEU A 82 3.75 5.87 -14.34
N ASP A 83 3.38 7.01 -13.78
CA ASP A 83 4.02 8.29 -14.04
C ASP A 83 5.04 8.56 -12.94
N THR A 84 6.29 8.15 -13.19
CA THR A 84 7.39 8.30 -12.23
C THR A 84 7.90 9.73 -12.14
N GLU A 85 7.61 10.58 -13.13
CA GLU A 85 8.02 12.00 -13.12
C GLU A 85 7.17 12.79 -12.11
N HIS A 86 5.86 12.50 -12.07
CA HIS A 86 4.90 13.16 -11.17
C HIS A 86 4.53 12.33 -9.94
N PHE A 87 5.19 11.20 -9.70
CA PHE A 87 4.90 10.26 -8.60
C PHE A 87 3.41 9.88 -8.52
N CYS A 88 2.82 9.63 -9.69
CA CYS A 88 1.41 9.32 -9.87
C CYS A 88 1.23 7.99 -10.60
N VAL A 89 0.08 7.36 -10.40
CA VAL A 89 -0.32 6.14 -11.06
C VAL A 89 -1.71 6.31 -11.67
N ARG A 90 -1.82 6.00 -12.95
CA ARG A 90 -3.09 5.97 -13.66
C ARG A 90 -3.71 4.60 -13.49
N VAL A 91 -4.96 4.56 -13.06
CA VAL A 91 -5.68 3.33 -12.74
C VAL A 91 -7.06 3.31 -13.39
N ARG A 92 -7.57 2.12 -13.65
CA ARG A 92 -8.97 1.87 -14.04
C ARG A 92 -9.74 1.30 -12.86
N LEU A 93 -10.79 2.00 -12.45
CA LEU A 93 -11.75 1.57 -11.43
C LEU A 93 -12.68 0.47 -11.98
N ARG A 94 -13.42 -0.19 -11.09
CA ARG A 94 -14.34 -1.28 -11.47
C ARG A 94 -15.50 -0.81 -12.35
N ASP A 95 -15.92 0.45 -12.20
CA ASP A 95 -16.95 1.08 -13.03
C ASP A 95 -16.44 1.54 -14.40
N GLY A 96 -15.17 1.23 -14.73
CA GLY A 96 -14.53 1.57 -15.99
C GLY A 96 -13.91 2.97 -16.03
N GLN A 97 -14.13 3.82 -15.03
CA GLN A 97 -13.52 5.15 -14.99
C GLN A 97 -12.00 5.06 -14.82
N GLU A 98 -11.28 5.91 -15.55
CA GLU A 98 -9.85 6.10 -15.35
C GLU A 98 -9.58 7.30 -14.46
N ARG A 99 -8.64 7.15 -13.53
CA ARG A 99 -8.19 8.22 -12.63
C ARG A 99 -6.69 8.14 -12.39
N SER A 100 -6.09 9.27 -12.11
CA SER A 100 -4.71 9.34 -11.63
C SER A 100 -4.72 9.58 -10.13
N TYR A 101 -3.84 8.86 -9.42
CA TYR A 101 -3.63 9.00 -7.98
C TYR A 101 -2.15 9.20 -7.70
N GLU A 102 -1.81 10.08 -6.76
CA GLU A 102 -0.48 10.12 -6.18
C GLU A 102 -0.15 8.79 -5.49
N TYR A 103 1.13 8.42 -5.43
CA TYR A 103 1.56 7.16 -4.84
C TYR A 103 1.14 6.99 -3.37
N GLU A 104 1.04 8.07 -2.59
CA GLU A 104 0.58 8.00 -1.20
C GLU A 104 -0.95 7.75 -1.07
N HIS A 105 -1.70 7.85 -2.16
CA HIS A 105 -3.14 7.67 -2.19
C HIS A 105 -3.58 6.26 -2.54
N VAL A 106 -2.66 5.38 -2.95
CA VAL A 106 -2.96 4.01 -3.33
C VAL A 106 -1.85 3.06 -2.87
N SER A 107 -2.17 1.80 -2.63
CA SER A 107 -1.15 0.76 -2.42
C SER A 107 -1.57 -0.56 -3.03
N LYS A 108 -0.59 -1.38 -3.43
CA LYS A 108 -0.77 -2.72 -3.99
C LYS A 108 -1.70 -3.53 -3.09
N VAL A 109 -2.70 -4.17 -3.68
CA VAL A 109 -3.48 -5.22 -2.99
C VAL A 109 -2.55 -6.39 -2.74
N ALA A 110 -2.35 -6.75 -1.47
CA ALA A 110 -1.52 -7.89 -1.12
C ALA A 110 -2.16 -9.18 -1.59
N ASP A 111 -1.33 -10.11 -2.03
CA ASP A 111 -1.78 -11.44 -2.41
C ASP A 111 -2.28 -12.17 -1.13
N GLU A 112 -3.39 -12.90 -1.23
CA GLU A 112 -3.83 -13.81 -0.17
C GLU A 112 -2.80 -14.94 -0.02
N PRO A 113 -2.58 -15.45 1.21
CA PRO A 113 -1.62 -16.54 1.43
C PRO A 113 -2.09 -17.86 0.80
#